data_AF-A0A0N4TFI8-F1
#
_entry.id   AF-A0A0N4TFI8-F1
#
_cell.length_a   1.000
_cell.length_b   1.000
_cell.length_c   1.000
_cell.angle_alpha   90.00
_cell.angle_beta   90.00
_cell.angle_gamma   90.00
#
_symmetry.space_group_name_H-M   'P 1'
#
loop_
_entity.id
_entity.type
_entity.pdbx_description
1 polymer ?
#
loop_
_entity_poly.entity_id
_entity_poly.type
_entity_poly.pdbx_seq_one_letter_code
_entity_poly.pdbx_strand_id
1 'polypeptide(L)'
;MKFKFLIISEKEKKKRTSSYTLILSIILDSRLFTSDMTPIILAAHKNNYECIKLLLDKKATILHPHDIRCLCKECAKAEDSLCFSRSRINTYQALTSPSLICLSSKDPILYAFELSYELRRLSNVENEFRNEYQVIFRLVLKNFFGEHFALFLPIFFLKY
;
A
#
# COMPACT_ATOMS: atom_id res chain seq x y z
N MET A 1 -15.44 -12.81 -39.17
CA MET A 1 -15.55 -12.67 -37.68
C MET A 1 -14.50 -13.47 -36.89
N LYS A 2 -14.03 -14.66 -37.31
CA LYS A 2 -13.01 -15.46 -36.59
C LYS A 2 -11.64 -14.80 -36.39
N PHE A 3 -11.15 -14.03 -37.35
CA PHE A 3 -9.81 -13.39 -37.28
C PHE A 3 -9.69 -12.34 -36.15
N LYS A 4 -10.74 -11.55 -35.92
CA LYS A 4 -10.75 -10.51 -34.88
C LYS A 4 -10.71 -11.13 -33.47
N PHE A 5 -11.33 -12.29 -33.30
CA PHE A 5 -11.33 -13.05 -32.04
C PHE A 5 -9.96 -13.65 -31.73
N LEU A 6 -9.24 -14.16 -32.74
CA LEU A 6 -7.92 -14.74 -32.57
C LEU A 6 -6.89 -13.70 -32.06
N ILE A 7 -6.91 -12.50 -32.66
CA ILE A 7 -6.04 -11.38 -32.29
C ILE A 7 -6.33 -10.87 -30.87
N ILE A 8 -7.60 -10.85 -30.45
CA ILE A 8 -7.98 -10.52 -29.07
C ILE A 8 -7.40 -11.57 -28.11
N SER A 9 -7.52 -12.87 -28.44
CA SER A 9 -6.98 -13.94 -27.59
C SER A 9 -5.45 -13.93 -27.48
N GLU A 10 -4.74 -13.58 -28.55
CA GLU A 10 -3.27 -13.49 -28.56
C GLU A 10 -2.78 -12.25 -27.80
N LYS A 11 -3.48 -11.11 -27.93
CA LYS A 11 -3.20 -9.91 -27.12
C LYS A 11 -3.43 -10.19 -25.64
N GLU A 12 -4.51 -10.89 -25.27
CA GLU A 12 -4.76 -11.29 -23.89
C GLU A 12 -3.71 -12.25 -23.37
N LYS A 13 -3.28 -13.24 -24.17
CA LYS A 13 -2.21 -14.18 -23.79
C LYS A 13 -0.88 -13.46 -23.59
N LYS A 14 -0.52 -12.51 -24.47
CA LYS A 14 0.72 -11.72 -24.37
C LYS A 14 0.71 -10.76 -23.16
N LYS A 15 -0.46 -10.21 -22.83
CA LYS A 15 -0.65 -9.39 -21.62
C LYS A 15 -0.53 -10.26 -20.36
N ARG A 16 -1.10 -11.47 -20.38
CA ARG A 16 -0.98 -12.46 -19.30
C ARG A 16 0.48 -12.90 -19.09
N THR A 17 1.21 -13.26 -20.15
CA THR A 17 2.62 -13.67 -20.03
C THR A 17 3.51 -12.55 -19.51
N SER A 18 3.27 -11.29 -19.91
CA SER A 18 3.95 -10.12 -19.35
C SER A 18 3.69 -9.96 -17.84
N SER A 19 2.43 -10.10 -17.40
CA SER A 19 2.08 -10.06 -15.98
C SER A 19 2.75 -11.18 -15.18
N TYR A 20 2.80 -12.41 -15.68
CA TYR A 20 3.47 -13.52 -14.98
C TYR A 20 4.97 -13.31 -14.82
N THR A 21 5.66 -12.75 -15.83
CA THR A 21 7.09 -12.42 -15.72
C THR A 21 7.35 -11.34 -14.67
N LEU A 22 6.47 -10.32 -14.59
CA LEU A 22 6.55 -9.27 -13.57
C LEU A 22 6.31 -9.84 -12.17
N ILE A 23 5.34 -10.72 -12.00
CA ILE A 23 5.08 -11.38 -10.71
C ILE A 23 6.23 -12.28 -10.29
N LEU A 24 6.83 -13.02 -11.22
CA LEU A 24 8.05 -13.80 -10.95
C LEU A 24 9.18 -12.91 -10.45
N SER A 25 9.38 -11.72 -11.05
CA SER A 25 10.35 -10.75 -10.54
C SER A 25 9.99 -10.23 -9.15
N ILE A 26 8.72 -9.92 -8.87
CA ILE A 26 8.26 -9.47 -7.55
C ILE A 26 8.43 -10.56 -6.48
N ILE A 27 8.15 -11.82 -6.83
CA ILE A 27 8.35 -12.96 -5.92
C ILE A 27 9.84 -13.17 -5.65
N LEU A 28 10.68 -13.07 -6.68
CA LEU A 28 12.12 -13.18 -6.50
C LEU A 28 12.66 -12.04 -5.64
N ASP A 29 12.24 -10.81 -5.89
CA ASP A 29 12.53 -9.62 -5.10
C ASP A 29 12.12 -9.87 -3.62
N SER A 30 10.90 -10.36 -3.35
CA SER A 30 10.42 -10.60 -1.97
C SER A 30 11.28 -11.58 -1.17
N ARG A 31 11.98 -12.51 -1.83
CA ARG A 31 12.89 -13.45 -1.17
C ARG A 31 14.22 -12.81 -0.76
N LEU A 32 14.55 -11.65 -1.34
CA LEU A 32 15.76 -10.88 -1.03
C LEU A 32 15.52 -9.87 0.10
N PHE A 33 14.26 -9.64 0.49
CA PHE A 33 13.90 -8.68 1.53
C PHE A 33 13.53 -9.38 2.85
N THR A 34 13.45 -8.57 3.89
CA THR A 34 12.94 -8.95 5.20
C THR A 34 11.50 -9.46 5.10
N SER A 35 11.08 -10.33 6.03
CA SER A 35 9.80 -11.06 5.97
C SER A 35 8.55 -10.18 5.92
N ASP A 36 8.68 -8.88 6.24
CA ASP A 36 7.63 -7.88 6.11
C ASP A 36 7.37 -7.44 4.65
N MET A 37 8.31 -7.62 3.73
CA MET A 37 8.18 -7.20 2.32
C MET A 37 7.57 -8.30 1.46
N THR A 38 6.29 -8.58 1.72
CA THR A 38 5.52 -9.59 0.97
C THR A 38 5.36 -9.19 -0.52
N PRO A 39 5.07 -10.15 -1.43
CA PRO A 39 4.86 -9.84 -2.84
C PRO A 39 3.78 -8.78 -3.12
N ILE A 40 2.71 -8.74 -2.31
CA ILE A 40 1.64 -7.73 -2.46
C ILE A 40 2.09 -6.35 -1.98
N ILE A 41 2.91 -6.28 -0.92
CA ILE A 41 3.52 -5.03 -0.44
C ILE A 41 4.45 -4.46 -1.53
N LEU A 42 5.31 -5.29 -2.13
CA LEU A 42 6.20 -4.86 -3.21
C LEU A 42 5.44 -4.43 -4.47
N ALA A 43 4.38 -5.15 -4.84
CA ALA A 43 3.52 -4.77 -5.96
C ALA A 43 2.83 -3.42 -5.71
N ALA A 44 2.38 -3.18 -4.47
CA ALA A 44 1.76 -1.94 -4.04
C ALA A 44 2.75 -0.76 -4.02
N HIS A 45 3.98 -0.97 -3.54
CA HIS A 45 5.06 0.03 -3.60
C HIS A 45 5.37 0.46 -5.04
N LYS A 46 5.38 -0.50 -5.99
CA LYS A 46 5.54 -0.23 -7.43
C LYS A 46 4.26 0.30 -8.10
N ASN A 47 3.16 0.43 -7.35
CA ASN A 47 1.82 0.82 -7.83
C ASN A 47 1.40 0.05 -9.10
N ASN A 48 1.72 -1.24 -9.18
CA ASN A 48 1.46 -2.07 -10.36
C ASN A 48 0.06 -2.70 -10.27
N TYR A 49 -0.91 -2.07 -10.93
CA TYR A 49 -2.32 -2.47 -10.88
C TYR A 49 -2.55 -3.94 -11.23
N GLU A 50 -1.97 -4.45 -12.33
CA GLU A 50 -2.18 -5.83 -12.76
C GLU A 50 -1.65 -6.85 -11.74
N CYS A 51 -0.47 -6.59 -11.17
CA CYS A 51 0.12 -7.48 -10.17
C CYS A 51 -0.70 -7.47 -8.87
N ILE A 52 -1.10 -6.28 -8.41
CA ILE A 52 -1.93 -6.12 -7.21
C ILE A 52 -3.26 -6.86 -7.40
N LYS A 53 -3.93 -6.64 -8.54
CA LYS A 53 -5.20 -7.29 -8.85
C LYS A 53 -5.08 -8.81 -8.85
N LEU A 54 -4.05 -9.37 -9.50
CA LEU A 54 -3.86 -10.82 -9.51
C LEU A 54 -3.60 -11.38 -8.09
N LEU A 55 -2.79 -10.69 -7.29
CA LEU A 55 -2.50 -11.10 -5.92
C LEU A 55 -3.76 -11.06 -5.04
N LEU A 56 -4.59 -10.01 -5.18
CA LEU A 56 -5.89 -9.92 -4.51
C LEU A 56 -6.86 -11.03 -4.96
N ASP A 57 -6.91 -11.36 -6.26
CA ASP A 57 -7.72 -12.48 -6.77
C ASP A 57 -7.28 -13.83 -6.16
N LYS A 58 -5.99 -13.95 -5.79
CA LYS A 58 -5.42 -15.08 -5.06
C LYS A 58 -5.56 -14.99 -3.54
N LYS A 59 -6.40 -14.07 -3.03
CA LYS A 59 -6.66 -13.85 -1.60
C LYS A 59 -5.44 -13.39 -0.81
N ALA A 60 -4.43 -12.81 -1.46
CA ALA A 60 -3.39 -12.09 -0.74
C ALA A 60 -3.98 -10.81 -0.12
N THR A 61 -3.55 -10.48 1.09
CA THR A 61 -4.03 -9.29 1.81
C THR A 61 -2.86 -8.58 2.45
N ILE A 62 -2.97 -7.26 2.58
CA ILE A 62 -2.10 -6.47 3.45
C ILE A 62 -2.85 -6.28 4.75
N LEU A 63 -2.27 -6.75 5.85
CA LEU A 63 -2.85 -6.55 7.17
C LEU A 63 -2.57 -5.12 7.61
N HIS A 64 -3.59 -4.46 8.15
CA HIS A 64 -3.42 -3.13 8.71
C HIS A 64 -2.51 -3.20 9.95
N PRO A 65 -1.50 -2.33 10.09
CA PRO A 65 -0.64 -2.35 11.26
C PRO A 65 -1.43 -2.15 12.56
N HIS A 66 -1.01 -2.81 13.64
CA HIS A 66 -1.53 -2.52 14.97
C HIS A 66 -1.09 -1.12 15.43
N ASP A 67 -1.84 -0.55 16.38
CA ASP A 67 -1.45 0.71 17.03
C ASP A 67 -0.07 0.57 17.69
N ILE A 68 0.69 1.67 17.76
CA ILE A 68 2.02 1.72 18.37
C ILE A 68 1.99 1.21 19.83
N ARG A 69 0.87 1.40 20.53
CA ARG A 69 0.69 1.00 21.93
C ARG A 69 0.03 -0.36 22.10
N CYS A 70 -0.06 -1.16 21.05
CA CYS A 70 -0.66 -2.50 21.14
C CYS A 70 0.18 -3.44 22.02
N LEU A 71 -0.49 -4.14 22.93
CA LEU A 71 0.13 -5.08 23.89
C LEU A 71 -0.21 -6.56 23.57
N CYS A 72 -0.61 -6.86 22.33
CA CYS A 72 -0.93 -8.24 21.97
C CYS A 72 0.34 -9.12 21.96
N LYS A 73 0.16 -10.45 22.02
CA LYS A 73 1.27 -11.41 22.04
C LYS A 73 2.21 -11.29 20.84
N GLU A 74 1.71 -10.85 19.69
CA GLU A 74 2.51 -10.67 18.47
C GLU A 74 3.38 -9.42 18.55
N CYS A 75 2.83 -8.30 19.03
CA CYS A 75 3.58 -7.06 19.23
C CYS A 75 4.56 -7.14 20.41
N ALA A 76 4.22 -7.89 21.47
CA ALA A 76 5.06 -8.04 22.66
C ALA A 76 6.30 -8.93 22.43
N LYS A 77 6.29 -9.79 21.39
CA LYS A 77 7.42 -10.65 21.00
C LYS A 77 8.45 -9.93 20.13
N ALA A 78 8.20 -8.69 19.74
CA ALA A 78 9.13 -7.92 18.92
C ALA A 78 10.33 -7.51 19.77
N GLU A 79 11.37 -8.34 19.78
CA GLU A 79 12.63 -8.10 20.49
C GLU A 79 13.41 -6.92 19.86
N ASP A 80 13.22 -6.68 18.55
CA ASP A 80 13.82 -5.56 17.80
C ASP A 80 12.78 -4.48 17.45
N SER A 81 12.71 -3.43 18.27
CA SER A 81 11.78 -2.30 18.10
C SER A 81 11.94 -1.61 16.73
N LEU A 82 13.17 -1.46 16.24
CA LEU A 82 13.47 -0.79 14.97
C LEU A 82 12.96 -1.57 13.75
N CYS A 83 13.10 -2.91 13.75
CA CYS A 83 12.57 -3.75 12.67
C CYS A 83 11.04 -3.68 12.62
N PHE A 84 10.38 -3.66 13.77
CA PHE A 84 8.93 -3.53 13.86
C PHE A 84 8.44 -2.17 13.34
N SER A 85 9.10 -1.08 13.72
CA SER A 85 8.81 0.26 13.18
C SER A 85 9.02 0.33 11.67
N ARG A 86 10.11 -0.26 11.15
CA ARG A 86 10.38 -0.30 9.71
C ARG A 86 9.31 -1.08 8.95
N SER A 87 8.92 -2.25 9.47
CA SER A 87 7.85 -3.07 8.90
C SER A 87 6.52 -2.33 8.85
N ARG A 88 6.18 -1.59 9.91
CA ARG A 88 4.98 -0.76 9.95
C ARG A 88 4.99 0.33 8.88
N ILE A 89 6.11 1.03 8.71
CA ILE A 89 6.27 2.06 7.65
C ILE A 89 6.13 1.44 6.27
N ASN A 90 6.78 0.31 6.00
CA ASN A 90 6.68 -0.41 4.73
C ASN A 90 5.23 -0.81 4.42
N THR A 91 4.50 -1.26 5.44
CA THR A 91 3.09 -1.62 5.34
C THR A 91 2.23 -0.40 5.02
N TYR A 92 2.40 0.71 5.75
CA TYR A 92 1.68 1.94 5.46
C TYR A 92 1.98 2.47 4.05
N GLN A 93 3.24 2.46 3.62
CA GLN A 93 3.60 2.81 2.23
C GLN A 93 2.81 2.00 1.21
N ALA A 94 2.68 0.69 1.43
CA ALA A 94 1.88 -0.16 0.55
C ALA A 94 0.38 0.19 0.60
N LEU A 95 -0.18 0.44 1.79
CA LEU A 95 -1.58 0.84 1.96
C LEU A 95 -1.93 2.17 1.27
N THR A 96 -0.94 3.05 1.07
CA THR A 96 -1.15 4.32 0.32
C THR A 96 -1.20 4.17 -1.19
N SER A 97 -0.94 2.97 -1.72
CA SER A 97 -0.92 2.72 -3.16
C SER A 97 -2.30 3.00 -3.79
N PRO A 98 -2.42 3.93 -4.75
CA PRO A 98 -3.72 4.27 -5.34
C PRO A 98 -4.40 3.07 -6.00
N SER A 99 -3.61 2.22 -6.69
CA SER A 99 -4.14 1.01 -7.30
C SER A 99 -4.69 0.04 -6.27
N LEU A 100 -4.00 -0.14 -5.13
CA LEU A 100 -4.47 -1.00 -4.06
C LEU A 100 -5.77 -0.47 -3.43
N ILE A 101 -5.80 0.81 -3.08
CA ILE A 101 -6.99 1.44 -2.48
C ILE A 101 -8.20 1.31 -3.41
N CYS A 102 -8.04 1.62 -4.70
CA CYS A 102 -9.12 1.51 -5.68
C CYS A 102 -9.60 0.08 -5.93
N LEU A 103 -8.74 -0.94 -5.72
CA LEU A 103 -9.09 -2.34 -5.89
C LEU A 103 -9.70 -2.98 -4.63
N SER A 104 -9.36 -2.49 -3.45
CA SER A 104 -9.68 -3.13 -2.17
C SER A 104 -10.72 -2.38 -1.33
N SER A 105 -10.83 -1.05 -1.47
CA SER A 105 -11.78 -0.24 -0.71
C SER A 105 -13.11 -0.08 -1.44
N LYS A 106 -14.21 -0.10 -0.67
CA LYS A 106 -15.55 0.25 -1.16
C LYS A 106 -15.70 1.76 -1.42
N ASP A 107 -15.04 2.58 -0.60
CA ASP A 107 -14.97 4.02 -0.74
C ASP A 107 -13.50 4.47 -0.68
N PRO A 108 -12.83 4.57 -1.84
CA PRO A 108 -11.42 4.99 -1.92
C PRO A 108 -11.14 6.37 -1.34
N ILE A 109 -12.11 7.29 -1.44
CA ILE A 109 -11.96 8.67 -1.00
C ILE A 109 -12.01 8.75 0.53
N LEU A 110 -13.03 8.14 1.14
CA LEU A 110 -13.14 8.04 2.59
C LEU A 110 -11.93 7.32 3.19
N TYR A 111 -11.52 6.18 2.60
CA TYR A 111 -10.35 5.45 3.06
C TYR A 111 -9.07 6.29 3.00
N ALA A 112 -8.86 7.05 1.91
CA ALA A 112 -7.73 7.96 1.80
C ALA A 112 -7.75 9.07 2.86
N PHE A 113 -8.93 9.57 3.24
CA PHE A 113 -9.08 10.54 4.35
C PHE A 113 -8.70 9.93 5.70
N GLU A 114 -9.26 8.77 6.04
CA GLU A 114 -8.98 8.06 7.29
C GLU A 114 -7.50 7.72 7.41
N LEU A 115 -6.91 7.19 6.34
CA LEU A 115 -5.49 6.85 6.30
C LEU A 115 -4.60 8.10 6.46
N SER A 116 -4.98 9.22 5.83
CA SER A 116 -4.26 10.49 5.99
C SER A 116 -4.30 11.00 7.44
N TYR A 117 -5.44 10.87 8.12
CA TYR A 117 -5.57 11.21 9.54
C TYR A 117 -4.65 10.36 10.40
N GLU A 118 -4.69 9.05 10.20
CA GLU A 118 -3.91 8.08 10.94
C GLU A 118 -2.41 8.35 10.80
N LEU A 119 -1.92 8.54 9.57
CA LEU A 119 -0.50 8.84 9.29
C LEU A 119 -0.05 10.15 9.95
N ARG A 120 -0.90 11.18 9.93
CA ARG A 120 -0.61 12.45 10.61
C ARG A 120 -0.50 12.24 12.12
N ARG A 121 -1.42 11.48 12.72
CA ARG A 121 -1.38 11.13 14.15
C ARG A 121 -0.10 10.38 14.49
N LEU A 122 0.24 9.34 13.72
CA LEU A 122 1.43 8.52 13.92
C LEU A 122 2.71 9.34 13.85
N SER A 123 2.81 10.31 12.92
CA SER A 123 3.97 11.20 12.82
C SER A 123 4.24 12.04 14.08
N ASN A 124 3.21 12.24 14.93
CA ASN A 124 3.37 12.94 16.21
C ASN A 124 3.64 11.99 17.38
N VAL A 125 3.34 10.69 17.23
CA VAL A 125 3.52 9.67 18.28
C VAL A 125 4.89 8.99 18.17
N GLU A 126 5.31 8.64 16.95
CA GLU A 126 6.58 7.96 16.67
C GLU A 126 7.55 8.96 16.01
N ASN A 127 8.26 9.72 16.86
CA ASN A 127 9.03 10.88 16.42
C ASN A 127 10.28 10.49 15.61
N GLU A 128 10.81 9.29 15.84
CA GLU A 128 11.96 8.71 15.15
C GLU A 128 11.71 8.57 13.63
N PHE A 129 10.46 8.32 13.23
CA PHE A 129 10.05 8.12 11.83
C PHE A 129 9.04 9.17 11.36
N ARG A 130 9.00 10.32 12.04
CA ARG A 130 8.08 11.40 11.76
C ARG A 130 8.12 11.84 10.30
N ASN A 131 9.32 11.95 9.72
CA ASN A 131 9.50 12.43 8.36
C ASN A 131 8.94 11.43 7.33
N GLU A 132 9.15 10.14 7.56
CA GLU A 132 8.63 9.07 6.73
C GLU A 132 7.11 9.08 6.72
N TYR A 133 6.47 9.16 7.89
CA TYR A 133 5.01 9.28 7.97
C TYR A 133 4.49 10.53 7.26
N GLN A 134 5.18 11.67 7.40
CA GLN A 134 4.80 12.92 6.73
C GLN A 134 4.91 12.82 5.20
N VAL A 135 5.94 12.16 4.68
CA VAL A 135 6.08 11.90 3.25
C VAL A 135 4.93 11.01 2.76
N ILE A 136 4.66 9.91 3.45
CA ILE A 136 3.59 8.96 3.10
C ILE A 136 2.23 9.66 3.11
N PHE A 137 1.96 10.43 4.16
CA PHE A 137 0.77 11.27 4.28
C PHE A 137 0.60 12.22 3.08
N ARG A 138 1.65 12.95 2.71
CA ARG A 138 1.60 13.87 1.56
C ARG A 138 1.35 13.13 0.24
N LEU A 139 1.85 11.91 0.09
CA LEU A 139 1.60 11.09 -1.10
C LEU A 139 0.11 10.73 -1.24
N VAL A 140 -0.55 10.31 -0.15
CA VAL A 140 -1.99 10.04 -0.16
C VAL A 140 -2.76 11.28 -0.60
N LEU A 141 -2.42 12.43 0.00
CA LEU A 141 -3.10 13.68 -0.32
C LEU A 141 -2.93 14.07 -1.77
N LYS A 142 -1.70 14.00 -2.29
CA LYS A 142 -1.39 14.30 -3.68
C LYS A 142 -2.17 13.40 -4.64
N ASN A 143 -2.22 12.10 -4.36
CA ASN A 143 -2.82 11.12 -5.25
C ASN A 143 -4.35 11.18 -5.30
N PHE A 144 -5.01 11.53 -4.19
CA PHE A 144 -6.48 11.50 -4.08
C PHE A 144 -7.15 12.87 -4.04
N PHE A 145 -6.47 13.91 -3.56
CA PHE A 145 -7.05 15.24 -3.36
C PHE A 145 -6.32 16.36 -4.12
N GLY A 146 -5.17 16.06 -4.72
CA GLY A 146 -4.38 17.01 -5.52
C GLY A 146 -3.36 17.82 -4.71
N GLU A 147 -2.47 18.51 -5.42
CA GLU A 147 -1.26 19.14 -4.83
C GLU A 147 -1.59 20.28 -3.85
N HIS A 148 -2.69 21.00 -4.07
CA HIS A 148 -3.06 22.15 -3.24
C HIS A 148 -3.85 21.78 -1.98
N PHE A 149 -4.36 20.54 -1.88
CA PHE A 149 -5.22 20.14 -0.76
C PHE A 149 -4.48 20.18 0.57
N ALA A 150 -3.17 19.88 0.56
CA ALA A 150 -2.30 19.91 1.75
C ALA A 150 -2.34 21.23 2.54
N LEU A 151 -2.62 22.34 1.87
CA LEU A 151 -2.71 23.68 2.47
C LEU A 151 -4.02 23.89 3.24
N PHE A 152 -5.06 23.13 2.92
CA PHE A 152 -6.40 23.27 3.51
C PHE A 152 -6.67 22.29 4.67
N LEU A 153 -5.78 21.30 4.88
CA LEU A 153 -5.90 20.34 5.99
C LEU A 153 -5.94 20.93 7.40
N PRO A 154 -5.30 22.07 7.74
CA PRO A 154 -5.41 22.62 9.08
C PRO A 154 -6.86 22.93 9.48
N ILE A 155 -7.74 23.18 8.51
CA ILE A 155 -9.13 23.61 8.73
C ILE A 155 -10.08 22.41 8.82
N PHE A 156 -9.84 21.35 8.04
CA PHE A 156 -10.73 20.18 7.99
C PHE A 156 -10.60 19.23 9.19
N PHE A 157 -9.39 19.11 9.76
CA PHE A 157 -9.13 18.21 10.89
C PHE A 157 -9.48 18.78 12.27
N LEU A 158 -10.01 20.00 12.33
CA LEU A 158 -10.49 20.61 13.58
C LEU A 158 -12.00 20.38 13.82
N LYS A 159 -12.70 19.70 12.91
CA LYS A 159 -14.14 19.47 12.98
C LYS A 159 -14.55 18.02 13.25
N TYR A 160 -13.59 17.12 13.44
CA TYR A 160 -13.80 15.72 13.83
C TYR A 160 -12.78 15.32 14.90
#